data_AF-A0A549SCK0-F1
#
_entry.id   AF-A0A549SCK0-F1
#
_cell.length_a   1.000
_cell.length_b   1.000
_cell.length_c   1.000
_cell.angle_alpha   90.00
_cell.angle_beta   90.00
_cell.angle_gamma   90.00
#
_symmetry.space_group_name_H-M   'P 1'
#
loop_
_entity.id
_entity.type
_entity.pdbx_description
1 polymer ?
#
loop_
_entity_poly.entity_id
_entity_poly.type
_entity_poly.pdbx_seq_one_letter_code
_entity_poly.pdbx_strand_id
1 'polypeptide(L)'
;MSQEELGHRAELDRTYISSIERSVYSATVDVVGRLADALGSPALELLRPASETAEAKLSSTASTEGARSKAQAEKCAPACRAHPPKPG
;
A
#
# COMPACT_ATOMS: atom_id res chain seq x y z
N MET A 1 1.41 10.14 12.77
CA MET A 1 2.03 10.81 11.60
C MET A 1 1.38 12.19 11.50
N SER A 2 2.09 13.26 11.12
CA SER A 2 1.44 14.56 10.85
C SER A 2 0.84 14.58 9.44
N GLN A 3 -0.04 15.55 9.14
CA GLN A 3 -0.63 15.70 7.81
C GLN A 3 0.42 16.07 6.74
N GLU A 4 1.41 16.89 7.09
CA GLU A 4 2.53 17.22 6.20
C GLU A 4 3.39 15.99 5.91
N GLU A 5 3.68 15.20 6.94
CA GLU A 5 4.41 13.94 6.80
C GLU A 5 3.64 12.93 5.95
N LEU A 6 2.32 12.83 6.14
CA LEU A 6 1.46 11.97 5.33
C LEU A 6 1.43 12.44 3.87
N GLY A 7 1.32 13.75 3.64
CA GLY A 7 1.40 14.36 2.32
C GLY A 7 2.70 14.03 1.61
N HIS A 8 3.82 14.21 2.30
CA HIS A 8 5.12 13.87 1.74
C HIS A 8 5.21 12.38 1.34
N ARG A 9 4.76 11.46 2.21
CA ARG A 9 4.80 10.01 1.93
C ARG A 9 3.84 9.56 0.84
N ALA A 10 2.66 10.17 0.77
CA ALA A 10 1.66 9.84 -0.25
C ALA A 10 1.90 10.62 -1.55
N GLU A 11 2.91 11.50 -1.62
CA GLU A 11 3.17 12.44 -2.72
C GLU A 11 1.98 13.40 -2.99
N LEU A 12 1.28 13.81 -1.92
CA LEU A 12 0.11 14.69 -1.96
C LEU A 12 0.39 15.99 -1.21
N ASP A 13 -0.19 17.10 -1.68
CA ASP A 13 -0.11 18.37 -0.97
C ASP A 13 -0.92 18.33 0.34
N ARG A 14 -0.37 18.92 1.40
CA ARG A 14 -1.04 19.03 2.71
C ARG A 14 -2.44 19.65 2.58
N THR A 15 -2.61 20.65 1.72
CA THR A 15 -3.89 21.33 1.46
C THR A 15 -4.91 20.38 0.85
N TYR A 16 -4.45 19.49 -0.04
CA TYR A 16 -5.31 18.50 -0.66
C TYR A 16 -5.78 17.45 0.36
N ILE A 17 -4.88 16.91 1.18
CA ILE A 17 -5.25 16.01 2.28
C ILE A 17 -6.23 16.69 3.23
N SER A 18 -5.95 17.95 3.60
CA SER A 18 -6.81 18.75 4.47
C SER A 18 -8.22 18.94 3.89
N SER A 19 -8.32 19.01 2.56
CA SER A 19 -9.61 19.13 1.89
C SER A 19 -10.36 17.80 1.81
N ILE A 20 -9.66 16.67 1.65
CA ILE A 20 -10.25 15.32 1.71
C ILE A 20 -10.77 15.03 3.12
N GLU A 21 -10.00 15.31 4.18
CA GLU A 21 -10.41 15.10 5.57
C GLU A 21 -11.68 15.88 5.93
N ARG A 22 -11.82 17.10 5.40
CA ARG A 22 -13.04 17.91 5.56
C ARG A 22 -14.17 17.55 4.60
N SER A 23 -13.99 16.52 3.76
CA SER A 23 -14.95 16.11 2.73
C SER A 23 -15.32 17.24 1.74
N VAL A 24 -14.39 18.18 1.50
CA VAL A 24 -14.56 19.25 0.51
C VAL A 24 -14.29 18.73 -0.90
N TYR A 25 -13.34 17.81 -1.05
CA TYR A 25 -13.06 17.10 -2.29
C TYR A 25 -13.11 15.60 -2.10
N SER A 26 -13.62 14.89 -3.12
CA SER A 26 -13.54 13.44 -3.18
C SER A 26 -12.15 12.99 -3.64
N ALA A 27 -11.59 12.02 -2.93
CA ALA A 27 -10.36 11.36 -3.36
C ALA A 27 -10.64 10.45 -4.57
N THR A 28 -9.70 10.39 -5.51
CA THR A 28 -9.71 9.36 -6.57
C THR A 28 -9.25 8.02 -6.00
N VAL A 29 -9.52 6.93 -6.71
CA VAL A 29 -9.10 5.58 -6.27
C VAL A 29 -7.57 5.48 -6.14
N ASP A 30 -6.82 6.13 -7.04
CA ASP A 30 -5.35 6.22 -6.95
C ASP A 30 -4.88 6.90 -5.66
N VAL A 31 -5.51 8.03 -5.32
CA VAL A 31 -5.21 8.79 -4.09
C VAL A 31 -5.51 7.95 -2.85
N VAL A 32 -6.61 7.18 -2.85
CA VAL A 32 -6.94 6.26 -1.75
C VAL A 32 -5.86 5.19 -1.61
N GLY A 33 -5.38 4.60 -2.71
CA GLY A 33 -4.28 3.63 -2.68
C GLY A 33 -3.00 4.21 -2.08
N ARG A 34 -2.59 5.39 -2.52
CA ARG A 34 -1.38 6.07 -2.03
C ARG A 34 -1.47 6.45 -0.56
N LEU A 35 -2.64 6.91 -0.10
CA LEU A 35 -2.89 7.17 1.31
C LEU A 35 -2.81 5.89 2.15
N ALA A 36 -3.36 4.79 1.65
CA ALA A 36 -3.32 3.49 2.32
C ALA A 36 -1.88 2.97 2.45
N ASP A 37 -1.09 3.05 1.37
CA ASP A 37 0.32 2.69 1.36
C ASP A 37 1.14 3.55 2.34
N ALA A 38 0.91 4.87 2.35
CA ALA A 38 1.58 5.80 3.26
C ALA A 38 1.20 5.59 4.75
N LEU A 39 -0.01 5.09 5.01
CA LEU A 39 -0.51 4.73 6.35
C LEU A 39 -0.14 3.30 6.77
N GLY A 40 0.28 2.45 5.84
CA GLY A 40 0.57 1.04 6.09
C GLY A 40 -0.68 0.21 6.38
N SER A 41 -1.84 0.62 5.86
CA SER A 41 -3.12 -0.09 6.03
C SER A 41 -3.70 -0.52 4.67
N PRO A 42 -4.57 -1.54 4.63
CA PRO A 42 -5.29 -1.87 3.41
C PRO A 42 -6.24 -0.73 2.99
N ALA A 43 -6.31 -0.43 1.68
CA ALA A 43 -7.20 0.60 1.15
C ALA A 43 -8.69 0.39 1.50
N LEU A 44 -9.11 -0.86 1.70
CA LEU A 44 -10.47 -1.18 2.14
C LEU A 44 -10.81 -0.52 3.49
N GLU A 45 -9.84 -0.38 4.39
CA GLU A 45 -10.05 0.22 5.71
C GLU A 45 -10.38 1.71 5.60
N LEU A 46 -9.84 2.39 4.58
CA LEU A 46 -10.14 3.80 4.30
C LEU A 46 -11.54 4.00 3.69
N LEU A 47 -12.13 2.94 3.12
CA LEU A 47 -13.42 2.97 2.45
C LEU A 47 -14.56 2.42 3.33
N ARG A 48 -14.25 1.92 4.53
CA ARG A 48 -15.29 1.41 5.45
C ARG A 48 -16.22 2.57 5.87
N PRO A 49 -17.55 2.39 5.78
CA PRO A 49 -18.49 3.37 6.28
C PRO A 49 -18.33 3.55 7.78
N ALA A 50 -18.47 4.79 8.26
CA ALA A 50 -18.40 5.09 9.70
C ALA A 50 -19.42 4.28 10.53
N SER A 51 -20.56 3.91 9.93
CA SER A 51 -21.57 3.07 10.56
C SER A 51 -21.10 1.64 10.86
N GLU A 52 -20.14 1.10 10.08
CA GLU A 52 -19.63 -0.26 10.26
C GLU A 52 -18.42 -0.31 11.21
N THR A 53 -17.69 0.80 11.34
CA THR A 53 -16.54 0.90 12.26
C THR A 53 -16.95 0.87 13.74
N ALA A 54 -18.16 1.37 14.06
CA ALA A 54 -18.69 1.34 15.43
C ALA A 54 -19.01 -0.09 15.92
N GLU A 55 -19.56 -0.92 15.04
CA GLU A 55 -19.98 -2.30 15.35
C GLU A 55 -18.78 -3.27 15.38
N ALA A 56 -17.75 -3.03 14.55
CA ALA A 56 -16.58 -3.90 14.47
C ALA A 56 -15.70 -3.92 15.74
N LYS A 57 -15.79 -2.89 16.60
CA LYS A 57 -15.00 -2.84 17.84
C LYS A 57 -15.46 -3.87 18.89
N LEU A 58 -16.66 -4.43 18.75
CA LEU A 58 -17.21 -5.42 19.69
C LEU A 58 -16.92 -6.88 19.28
N SER A 59 -16.49 -7.15 18.04
CA SER A 59 -16.38 -8.53 17.51
C SER A 59 -14.95 -9.02 17.21
N SER A 60 -13.90 -8.19 17.21
CA SER A 60 -12.59 -8.57 16.63
C SER A 60 -11.46 -8.94 17.61
N THR A 61 -11.73 -9.32 18.86
CA THR A 61 -10.70 -9.98 19.71
C THR A 61 -10.56 -11.48 19.45
N ALA A 62 -11.32 -12.05 18.51
CA ALA A 62 -11.14 -13.43 18.08
C ALA A 62 -10.85 -13.46 16.57
N SER A 63 -9.72 -14.09 16.21
CA SER A 63 -9.35 -14.52 14.84
C SER A 63 -8.74 -13.40 13.97
N THR A 64 -7.49 -13.43 13.48
CA THR A 64 -6.59 -14.57 13.22
C THR A 64 -5.17 -14.04 12.95
N GLU A 65 -4.16 -14.61 13.61
CA GLU A 65 -2.77 -14.60 13.15
C GLU A 65 -2.69 -15.20 11.74
N GLY A 66 -1.97 -14.52 10.84
CA GLY A 66 -1.78 -15.01 9.48
C GLY A 66 -0.57 -14.37 8.82
N ALA A 67 0.60 -14.61 9.42
CA ALA A 67 1.88 -14.35 8.79
C ALA A 67 1.90 -14.92 7.37
N ARG A 68 2.25 -14.09 6.38
CA ARG A 68 2.83 -14.59 5.14
C ARG A 68 3.99 -13.72 4.72
N SER A 69 5.16 -14.12 5.21
CA SER A 69 6.44 -13.85 4.58
C SER A 69 6.37 -14.20 3.10
N LYS A 70 6.89 -13.31 2.26
CA LYS A 70 7.56 -13.71 1.03
C LYS A 70 8.93 -13.09 0.99
N ALA A 71 9.88 -13.84 1.53
CA ALA A 71 11.22 -13.87 0.97
C ALA A 71 11.12 -14.41 -0.47
N GLN A 72 11.66 -13.68 -1.43
CA GLN A 72 12.10 -14.24 -2.70
C GLN A 72 13.52 -13.73 -2.97
N ALA A 73 14.46 -14.42 -2.35
CA ALA A 73 15.80 -14.57 -2.88
C ALA A 73 15.80 -15.75 -3.87
N GLU A 74 16.74 -15.69 -4.81
CA GLU A 74 17.21 -16.75 -5.68
C GLU A 74 16.35 -17.14 -6.90
N LYS A 75 16.74 -16.57 -8.04
CA LYS A 75 17.00 -17.43 -9.21
C LYS A 75 18.41 -17.17 -9.72
N CYS A 76 19.32 -18.03 -9.30
CA CYS A 76 20.65 -18.14 -9.86
C CYS A 76 20.60 -18.96 -11.17
N ALA A 77 21.43 -18.52 -12.12
CA ALA A 77 22.08 -19.30 -13.20
C ALA A 77 21.32 -19.55 -14.53
N PRO A 78 22.04 -19.87 -15.66
CA PRO A 78 23.49 -20.02 -15.80
C PRO A 78 24.14 -19.34 -17.04
N ALA A 79 25.47 -19.25 -16.93
CA ALA A 79 26.47 -19.49 -17.96
C ALA A 79 26.59 -18.56 -19.18
N CYS A 80 27.65 -17.77 -19.13
CA CYS A 80 28.54 -17.54 -20.27
C CYS A 80 28.76 -18.87 -21.02
N ARG A 81 28.46 -18.91 -22.33
CA ARG A 81 29.05 -19.93 -23.20
C ARG A 81 29.46 -19.29 -24.51
N ALA A 82 30.77 -19.37 -24.72
CA ALA A 82 31.52 -18.77 -25.79
C ALA A 82 30.99 -19.15 -27.18
N HIS A 83 31.11 -18.21 -28.11
CA HIS A 83 31.01 -18.46 -29.55
C HIS A 83 32.20 -19.33 -29.98
N PRO A 84 32.00 -20.49 -30.62
CA PRO A 84 33.09 -21.26 -31.19
C PRO A 84 33.60 -20.62 -32.49
N PRO A 85 34.91 -20.64 -32.80
CA PRO A 85 35.41 -20.21 -34.10
C PRO A 85 35.27 -21.32 -35.18
N LYS A 86 34.81 -20.89 -36.38
CA LYS A 86 35.16 -21.29 -37.78
C LYS A 86 35.10 -22.80 -38.18
N PRO A 87 34.64 -23.15 -39.42
CA PRO A 87 35.53 -23.07 -40.60
C PRO A 87 34.84 -22.69 -41.92
N GLY A 88 35.65 -22.23 -42.89
CA GLY A 88 35.25 -21.78 -44.23
C GLY A 88 36.14 -20.63 -44.67
#